data_AF-A0A8E2DLG1-F1
#
_entry.id   AF-A0A8E2DLG1-F1
#
_cell.length_a   1.000
_cell.length_b   1.000
_cell.length_c   1.000
_cell.angle_alpha   90.00
_cell.angle_beta   90.00
_cell.angle_gamma   90.00
#
_symmetry.space_group_name_H-M   'P 1'
#
loop_
_entity.id
_entity.type
_entity.pdbx_description
1 polymer ?
#
loop_
_entity_poly.entity_id
_entity_poly.type
_entity_poly.pdbx_seq_one_letter_code
_entity_poly.pdbx_strand_id
1 'polypeptide(L)' 'MNFVHGGMKTENILVDDRNSARITYFGLTALCGRQNNLTVFSSTDSIRWKHQRSLPQPNQIVRR' A
#
# COMPACT_ATOMS: atom_id res chain seq x y z
N MET A 1 -11.70 9.29 11.94
CA MET A 1 -10.24 9.16 11.77
C MET A 1 -10.04 8.04 10.78
N ASN A 2 -9.48 8.31 9.59
CA ASN A 2 -9.49 7.37 8.47
C ASN A 2 -8.06 6.94 8.16
N PHE A 3 -7.83 5.65 7.97
CA PHE A 3 -6.51 5.10 7.64
C PHE A 3 -6.54 4.45 6.25
N VAL A 4 -5.44 4.57 5.52
CA VAL A 4 -5.24 3.92 4.22
C VAL A 4 -4.03 3.01 4.34
N HIS A 5 -4.18 1.71 4.05
CA HIS A 5 -3.13 0.69 4.25
C HIS A 5 -1.86 0.92 3.41
N GLY A 6 -2.01 1.45 2.19
CA GLY A 6 -0.89 1.80 1.30
C GLY A 6 -0.27 0.62 0.52
N GLY A 7 -0.36 -0.61 1.02
CA GLY A 7 0.17 -1.81 0.35
C GLY A 7 -0.75 -3.03 0.44
N MET A 8 -2.01 -2.91 0.01
CA MET A 8 -2.94 -4.05 0.00
C MET A 8 -2.55 -5.05 -1.08
N LYS A 9 -2.32 -6.31 -0.69
CA LYS A 9 -2.01 -7.44 -1.57
C LYS A 9 -2.28 -8.76 -0.84
N THR A 10 -2.41 -9.85 -1.59
CA THR A 10 -2.74 -11.18 -1.02
C THR A 10 -1.68 -11.66 -0.01
N GLU A 11 -0.41 -11.34 -0.23
CA GLU A 11 0.70 -11.71 0.68
C GLU A 11 0.59 -11.01 2.04
N ASN A 12 -0.18 -9.92 2.13
CA ASN A 12 -0.40 -9.17 3.37
C ASN A 12 -1.71 -9.60 4.07
N ILE A 13 -2.40 -10.63 3.57
CA ILE A 13 -3.56 -11.23 4.20
C ILE A 13 -3.14 -12.59 4.76
N LEU A 14 -3.14 -12.72 6.09
CA LEU A 14 -2.88 -13.98 6.76
C LEU A 14 -4.19 -14.64 7.17
N VAL A 15 -4.18 -15.96 7.27
CA VAL A 15 -5.30 -16.75 7.78
C VAL A 15 -4.91 -17.33 9.13
N ASP A 16 -5.76 -17.15 10.13
CA ASP A 16 -5.55 -17.72 11.47
C ASP A 16 -6.11 -19.16 11.60
N ASP A 17 -5.95 -19.76 12.78
CA ASP A 17 -6.38 -21.12 13.12
C ASP A 17 -7.90 -21.33 13.02
N ARG A 18 -8.68 -20.25 12.99
CA ARG A 18 -10.14 -20.26 12.83
C ARG A 18 -10.59 -19.98 11.41
N ASN A 19 -9.68 -20.10 10.45
CA ASN A 19 -9.93 -19.77 9.04
C ASN A 19 -10.42 -18.32 8.84
N SER A 20 -9.99 -17.41 9.71
CA SER A 20 -10.32 -15.98 9.62
C SER A 20 -9.18 -15.20 8.98
N ALA A 21 -9.52 -14.38 7.98
CA ALA A 21 -8.56 -13.54 7.27
C ALA A 21 -8.25 -12.27 8.08
N ARG A 22 -6.96 -11.93 8.20
CA ARG A 22 -6.46 -10.73 8.89
C ARG A 22 -5.49 -9.96 8.01
N ILE A 23 -5.64 -8.64 7.99
CA ILE A 23 -4.73 -7.74 7.27
C ILE A 23 -3.47 -7.52 8.12
N THR A 24 -2.32 -7.55 7.46
CA THR A 24 -1.00 -7.37 8.06
C THR A 24 -0.15 -6.40 7.25
N TYR A 25 1.04 -6.06 7.75
CA TYR A 25 2.00 -5.17 7.08
C TYR A 25 1.54 -3.71 6.93
N PHE A 26 1.32 -3.03 8.07
CA PHE A 26 0.92 -1.63 8.13
C PHE A 26 2.06 -0.61 7.92
N GLY A 27 3.24 -1.03 7.45
CA GLY A 27 4.41 -0.16 7.29
C GLY A 27 4.22 0.98 6.26
N LEU A 28 3.19 0.88 5.41
CA LEU A 28 2.80 1.92 4.44
C LEU A 28 1.50 2.63 4.81
N THR A 29 0.99 2.39 6.03
CA THR A 29 -0.30 2.95 6.44
C THR A 29 -0.20 4.44 6.68
N ALA A 30 -1.11 5.19 6.08
CA ALA A 30 -1.19 6.64 6.20
C ALA A 30 -2.49 7.05 6.91
N LEU A 31 -2.38 8.08 7.75
CA LEU A 31 -3.53 8.76 8.33
C LEU A 31 -4.11 9.73 7.29
N CYS A 32 -5.36 9.49 6.89
CA CYS A 32 -6.09 10.32 5.94
C CYS A 32 -6.74 11.51 6.67
N GLY A 33 -6.14 12.69 6.53
CA GLY A 33 -6.73 13.98 6.88
C GLY A 33 -7.53 14.59 5.72
N ARG A 34 -8.23 15.70 5.97
CA ARG A 34 -9.12 16.40 5.00
C ARG A 34 -8.39 16.89 3.72
N GLN A 35 -7.05 16.87 3.68
CA GLN A 35 -6.22 17.40 2.60
C GLN A 35 -4.83 16.73 2.52
N ASN A 36 -4.73 15.40 2.42
CA ASN A 36 -3.41 14.75 2.45
C ASN A 36 -3.27 13.77 1.28
N ASN A 37 -2.66 14.25 0.18
CA ASN A 37 -2.17 13.43 -0.94
C ASN A 37 -0.92 12.63 -0.52
N LEU A 38 -1.00 11.83 0.55
CA LEU A 38 0.14 11.02 1.01
C LEU A 38 0.23 9.74 0.19
N THR A 39 1.00 9.78 -0.89
CA THR A 39 1.49 8.59 -1.57
C THR A 39 2.77 8.13 -0.89
N VAL A 40 2.66 7.16 0.02
CA VAL A 40 3.84 6.47 0.57
C VAL A 40 4.37 5.53 -0.51
N PHE A 41 5.37 5.99 -1.25
CA PHE A 41 6.06 5.19 -2.25
C PHE A 41 7.15 4.36 -1.58
N SER A 42 6.86 3.09 -1.32
CA SER A 42 7.93 2.11 -1.18
C SER A 42 8.31 1.55 -2.56
N SER A 43 9.60 1.59 -2.87
CA SER A 43 10.22 0.94 -4.04
C SER A 43 10.28 -0.59 -3.90
N THR A 44 10.09 -1.13 -2.69
CA THR A 44 10.07 -2.58 -2.43
C THR A 44 8.67 -3.19 -2.49
N ASP A 45 7.62 -2.36 -2.46
CA ASP A 45 6.26 -2.86 -2.49
C ASP A 45 5.74 -3.04 -3.92
N SER A 46 4.81 -3.98 -4.09
CA SER A 46 4.38 -4.43 -5.41
C SER A 46 3.60 -3.34 -6.17
N ILE A 47 4.11 -2.95 -7.33
CA ILE A 47 3.44 -1.98 -8.22
C ILE A 47 2.13 -2.52 -8.80
N ARG A 48 1.99 -3.85 -8.91
CA ARG A 48 0.82 -4.51 -9.53
C ARG A 48 -0.48 -4.19 -8.82
N TRP A 49 -0.43 -4.02 -7.50
CA TRP A 49 -1.60 -3.81 -6.64
C TRP A 49 -1.87 -2.33 -6.35
N LYS A 50 -1.04 -1.44 -6.89
CA LYS A 50 -1.17 0.01 -6.66
C LYS A 50 -2.23 0.61 -7.59
N HIS A 51 -3.00 1.53 -7.04
CA HIS A 51 -3.89 2.37 -7.85
C HIS A 51 -3.06 3.22 -8.83
N GLN A 52 -3.57 3.49 -10.04
CA GLN A 52 -2.86 4.25 -11.08
C GLN A 52 -2.25 5.57 -10.57
N ARG A 53 -3.01 6.34 -9.77
CA ARG A 53 -2.55 7.61 -9.16
C ARG A 53 -1.41 7.45 -8.15
N SER A 54 -1.14 6.23 -7.69
CA SER A 54 -0.08 5.89 -6.75
C SER A 54 1.09 5.16 -7.42
N LEU A 55 1.13 5.13 -8.75
CA LEU A 55 2.30 4.67 -9.49
C LEU A 55 3.32 5.81 -9.62
N PRO A 56 4.63 5.50 -9.60
CA PRO A 56 5.66 6.48 -9.86
C PRO A 56 5.49 7.04 -11.28
N GLN A 57 5.71 8.34 -11.43
CA GLN A 57 5.60 8.98 -12.73
C GLN A 57 6.73 8.50 -13.66
N PRO A 58 6.54 8.48 -15.00
CA PRO A 58 7.52 7.95 -15.94
C PRO A 58 8.93 8.56 -15.80
N ASN A 59 9.00 9.83 -15.42
CA ASN A 59 10.25 10.56 -15.17
C ASN A 59 10.97 10.15 -13.86
N GLN A 60 10.36 9.31 -13.03
CA GLN A 60 10.94 8.78 -11.79
C GLN A 60 11.33 7.29 -11.91
N ILE A 61 11.07 6.65 -13.05
CA ILE A 61 11.47 5.26 -13.29
C ILE A 61 12.93 5.26 -13.74
N VAL A 62 13.84 5.04 -12.79
CA VAL A 62 15.25 4.78 -13.10
C VAL A 62 15.34 3.40 -13.75
N ARG A 63 15.50 3.38 -15.07
CA ARG A 63 15.82 2.15 -15.80
C ARG A 63 17.29 1.80 -15.50
N ARG A 64 17.52 0.65 -14.86
CA ARG A 64 18.85 0.05 -14.75
C ARG A 64 19.26 -0.56 -16.09
#